data_AF-A0A2S1LLQ2-F1
#
_entry.id   AF-A0A2S1LLQ2-F1
#
_cell.length_a   1.000
_cell.length_b   1.000
_cell.length_c   1.000
_cell.angle_alpha   90.00
_cell.angle_beta   90.00
_cell.angle_gamma   90.00
#
_symmetry.space_group_name_H-M   'P 1'
#
loop_
_entity.id
_entity.type
_entity.pdbx_description
1 polymer ?
#
loop_
_entity_poly.entity_id
_entity_poly.type
_entity_poly.pdbx_seq_one_letter_code
_entity_poly.pdbx_strand_id
1 'polypeptide(L)' 'MSSWSYLEKGVILNTKNCLHKISTSLVEPVFAQLKHNNGFRRFSLKGLQKVELEFGLMALGHNLRKKIAA' A
#
# COMPACT_ATOMS: atom_id res chain seq x y z
N MET A 1 5.11 37.84 15.25
CA MET A 1 5.06 36.42 14.88
C MET A 1 4.01 36.24 13.80
N SER A 2 4.45 35.87 12.59
CA SER A 2 3.75 36.11 11.33
C SER A 2 2.75 35.01 10.98
N SER A 3 1.54 35.42 10.58
CA SER A 3 0.43 34.62 10.02
C SER A 3 0.90 33.53 9.00
N TRP A 4 1.97 33.83 8.26
CA TRP A 4 2.65 32.92 7.33
C TRP A 4 3.07 31.57 7.93
N SER A 5 3.47 31.54 9.21
CA SER A 5 3.89 30.30 9.88
C SER A 5 2.73 29.34 10.22
N TYR A 6 1.48 29.82 10.26
CA TYR A 6 0.31 28.98 10.46
C TYR A 6 -0.17 28.33 9.15
N LEU A 7 -0.09 29.07 8.04
CA LEU A 7 -0.47 28.56 6.71
C LEU A 7 0.46 27.42 6.25
N GLU A 8 1.78 27.55 6.44
CA GLU A 8 2.73 26.48 6.13
C GLU A 8 2.46 25.22 6.96
N LYS A 9 2.23 25.36 8.26
CA LYS A 9 1.88 24.23 9.15
C LYS A 9 0.58 23.55 8.71
N GLY A 10 -0.44 24.31 8.32
CA GLY A 10 -1.71 23.77 7.82
C GLY A 10 -1.55 22.96 6.53
N VAL A 11 -0.73 23.44 5.59
CA VAL A 11 -0.43 22.72 4.33
C VAL A 11 0.38 21.45 4.59
N ILE A 12 1.38 21.50 5.48
CA ILE A 12 2.21 20.35 5.84
C ILE A 12 1.39 19.27 6.57
N LEU A 13 0.50 19.67 7.48
CA LEU A 13 -0.37 18.73 8.19
C LEU A 13 -1.38 18.06 7.24
N ASN A 14 -1.97 18.82 6.31
CA ASN A 14 -2.87 18.25 5.31
C ASN A 14 -2.13 17.27 4.39
N THR A 15 -0.95 17.62 3.89
CA THR A 15 -0.12 16.71 3.07
C THR A 15 0.30 15.48 3.84
N LYS A 16 0.74 15.59 5.10
CA LYS A 16 1.09 14.42 5.93
C LYS A 16 -0.11 13.51 6.17
N ASN A 17 -1.29 14.05 6.46
CA ASN A 17 -2.51 13.26 6.64
C ASN A 17 -2.96 12.59 5.33
N CYS A 18 -2.83 13.27 4.20
CA CYS A 18 -3.09 12.69 2.88
C CYS A 18 -2.11 11.54 2.57
N LEU A 19 -0.81 11.75 2.78
CA LEU A 19 0.22 10.73 2.56
C LEU A 19 0.03 9.51 3.47
N HIS A 20 -0.34 9.72 4.73
CA HIS A 20 -0.63 8.64 5.67
C HIS A 20 -1.88 7.85 5.27
N LYS A 21 -2.93 8.55 4.82
CA LYS A 21 -4.18 7.93 4.33
C LYS A 21 -3.99 7.19 3.00
N ILE A 22 -3.08 7.67 2.15
CA ILE A 22 -2.69 6.98 0.91
C ILE A 22 -1.90 5.71 1.24
N SER A 23 -0.98 5.72 2.21
CA SER A 23 -0.19 4.51 2.52
C SER A 23 -1.05 3.37 3.07
N THR A 24 -1.99 3.67 3.97
CA THR A 24 -2.92 2.67 4.52
C THR A 24 -3.85 2.13 3.43
N SER A 25 -4.40 3.01 2.60
CA SER A 25 -5.31 2.62 1.51
C SER A 25 -4.65 1.87 0.35
N LEU A 26 -3.32 1.88 0.21
CA LEU A 26 -2.63 1.08 -0.81
C LEU A 26 -2.31 -0.34 -0.31
N VAL A 27 -1.96 -0.49 0.96
CA VAL A 27 -1.49 -1.76 1.53
C VAL A 27 -2.65 -2.68 1.90
N GLU A 28 -3.69 -2.16 2.55
CA GLU A 28 -4.86 -2.95 2.97
C GLU A 28 -5.61 -3.68 1.83
N PRO A 29 -5.89 -3.08 0.65
CA PRO A 29 -6.61 -3.78 -0.41
C PRO A 29 -5.80 -4.91 -1.05
N VAL A 30 -4.46 -4.77 -1.10
CA VAL A 30 -3.57 -5.83 -1.59
C VAL A 30 -3.68 -7.05 -0.68
N PHE A 31 -3.60 -6.84 0.64
CA PHE A 31 -3.75 -7.92 1.63
C PHE A 31 -5.15 -8.53 1.65
N ALA A 32 -6.20 -7.72 1.52
CA ALA A 32 -7.57 -8.20 1.49
C ALA A 32 -7.83 -9.08 0.27
N GLN A 33 -7.42 -8.65 -0.93
CA GLN A 33 -7.56 -9.47 -2.14
C GLN A 33 -6.69 -10.73 -2.12
N LEU A 34 -5.48 -10.65 -1.59
CA LEU A 34 -4.63 -11.82 -1.38
C LEU A 34 -5.36 -12.89 -0.56
N LYS A 35 -5.94 -12.51 0.58
CA LYS A 35 -6.64 -13.44 1.46
C LYS A 35 -7.96 -13.97 0.89
N HIS A 36 -8.80 -13.10 0.30
CA HIS A 36 -10.15 -13.48 -0.15
C HIS A 36 -10.20 -13.98 -1.60
N ASN A 37 -9.56 -13.29 -2.56
CA ASN A 37 -9.67 -13.63 -3.99
C ASN A 37 -8.63 -14.67 -4.42
N ASN A 38 -7.42 -14.60 -3.87
CA ASN A 38 -6.34 -15.53 -4.24
C ASN A 38 -6.26 -16.77 -3.33
N GLY A 39 -7.16 -16.89 -2.35
CA GLY A 39 -7.17 -18.02 -1.41
C GLY A 39 -5.87 -18.15 -0.60
N PHE A 40 -5.14 -17.04 -0.43
CA PHE A 40 -3.83 -17.04 0.20
C PHE A 40 -3.93 -17.36 1.70
N ARG A 41 -3.74 -18.64 2.04
CA ARG A 41 -3.85 -19.16 3.41
C ARG A 41 -2.48 -19.44 4.04
N ARG A 42 -1.47 -19.77 3.22
CA ARG A 42 -0.08 -20.04 3.60
C ARG A 42 0.85 -19.71 2.43
N PHE A 43 2.11 -19.38 2.72
CA PHE A 43 3.15 -19.31 1.70
C PHE A 43 3.42 -20.70 1.11
N SER A 44 3.56 -20.77 -0.21
CA SER A 44 3.85 -22.01 -0.93
C SER A 44 5.32 -22.39 -0.82
N LEU A 45 6.20 -21.38 -0.74
CA LEU A 45 7.64 -21.55 -0.64
C LEU A 45 8.13 -21.53 0.82
N LYS A 46 9.22 -22.26 1.08
CA LYS A 46 9.93 -22.26 2.37
C LYS A 46 11.24 -21.49 2.25
N GLY A 47 11.53 -20.64 3.25
CA GLY A 47 12.73 -19.80 3.32
C GLY A 47 12.45 -18.34 3.01
N LEU A 48 13.12 -17.43 3.75
CA LEU A 48 12.79 -16.00 3.80
C LEU A 48 12.84 -15.31 2.43
N GLN A 49 13.93 -15.52 1.67
CA GLN A 49 14.10 -14.94 0.33
C GLN A 49 13.00 -15.37 -0.65
N LYS A 50 12.58 -16.63 -0.61
CA LYS A 50 11.59 -17.17 -1.53
C LYS A 50 10.18 -16.66 -1.20
N VAL A 51 9.88 -16.57 0.10
CA VAL A 51 8.63 -16.00 0.63
C VAL A 51 8.50 -14.52 0.26
N GLU A 52 9.60 -13.76 0.35
CA GLU A 52 9.63 -12.35 -0.04
C GLU A 52 9.34 -12.18 -1.54
N LEU A 53 9.95 -13.02 -2.38
CA LEU A 53 9.71 -13.03 -3.83
C LEU A 53 8.26 -13.41 -4.17
N GLU A 54 7.71 -14.44 -3.53
CA GLU A 54 6.31 -14.88 -3.70
C GLU A 54 5.33 -13.74 -3.36
N PHE A 55 5.56 -13.07 -2.23
CA PHE A 55 4.74 -11.94 -1.81
C PHE A 55 4.88 -10.74 -2.75
N GLY A 56 6.10 -10.41 -3.16
CA GLY A 56 6.39 -9.32 -4.09
C GLY A 56 5.72 -9.52 -5.46
N LEU A 57 5.78 -10.74 -6.01
CA LEU A 57 5.11 -11.11 -7.26
C LEU A 57 3.58 -10.95 -7.17
N MET A 58 2.97 -11.38 -6.06
CA MET A 58 1.53 -11.21 -5.87
C MET A 58 1.12 -9.74 -5.72
N ALA A 59 1.87 -8.94 -4.99
CA ALA A 59 1.62 -7.50 -4.86
C ALA A 59 1.78 -6.77 -6.21
N LEU A 60 2.79 -7.12 -7.00
CA LEU A 60 2.98 -6.58 -8.35
C LEU A 60 1.83 -6.96 -9.28
N GLY A 61 1.43 -8.24 -9.28
CA GLY A 61 0.29 -8.71 -10.07
C GLY A 61 -1.01 -7.98 -9.74
N HIS A 62 -1.27 -7.71 -8.45
CA HIS A 62 -2.41 -6.91 -8.02
C HIS A 62 -2.38 -5.48 -8.60
N ASN A 63 -1.23 -4.81 -8.49
CA ASN A 63 -1.05 -3.45 -9.00
C ASN A 63 -1.20 -3.38 -10.53
N LEU A 64 -0.67 -4.36 -11.25
CA LEU A 64 -0.82 -4.45 -12.71
C LEU A 64 -2.28 -4.65 -13.13
N ARG A 65 -3.05 -5.50 -12.44
CA ARG A 65 -4.49 -5.67 -12.70
C ARG A 65 -5.25 -4.35 -12.55
N LYS A 66 -4.92 -3.55 -11.52
CA LYS A 66 -5.48 -2.20 -11.33
C LYS A 66 -5.09 -1.22 -12.43
N LYS A 67 -3.92 -1.38 -13.04
CA LYS A 67 -3.41 -0.49 -14.11
C LYS A 67 -3.93 -0.87 -15.50
N ILE A 68 -4.21 -2.15 -15.74
CA ILE A 68 -4.74 -2.66 -17.03
C ILE A 68 -6.26 -2.55 -17.10
N ALA A 69 -6.97 -2.64 -15.97
CA ALA A 69 -8.43 -2.47 -15.91
C ALA A 69 -8.88 -1.00 -16.00
N ALA A 70 -7.95 -0.07 -16.29
CA ALA A 70 -8.20 1.36 -16.45
C ALA A 70 -8.42 1.72 -17.93
#